data_AF-A0ABD5IS73-F1
#
_entry.id   AF-A0ABD5IS73-F1
#
_cell.length_a   1.000
_cell.length_b   1.000
_cell.length_c   1.000
_cell.angle_alpha   90.00
_cell.angle_beta   90.00
_cell.angle_gamma   90.00
#
_symmetry.space_group_name_H-M   'P 1'
#
loop_
_entity.id
_entity.type
_entity.pdbx_description
1 polymer ?
#
loop_
_entity_poly.entity_id
_entity_poly.type
_entity_poly.pdbx_seq_one_letter_code
_entity_poly.pdbx_strand_id
1 'polypeptide(L)' 'MKVIKTKGVSFNVVDPFQKRLFDHAARHTNFSAYVKSLIQRDMEGGTGNTSTIDTAVSPITDDIVRGFV' A
#
# COMPACT_ATOMS: atom_id res chain seq x y z
N MET A 1 10.97 -24.82 9.45
CA MET A 1 11.64 -24.71 8.13
C MET A 1 10.87 -23.70 7.29
N LYS A 2 11.52 -22.67 6.72
CA LYS A 2 10.83 -21.66 5.90
C LYS A 2 10.86 -22.12 4.44
N VAL A 3 9.70 -22.49 3.88
CA VAL A 3 9.59 -22.91 2.48
C VAL A 3 9.53 -21.65 1.61
N ILE A 4 10.60 -21.38 0.86
CA ILE A 4 10.69 -20.22 -0.05
C ILE A 4 10.47 -20.72 -1.48
N LYS A 5 9.56 -20.08 -2.22
CA LYS A 5 9.32 -20.33 -3.64
C LYS A 5 9.54 -19.05 -4.44
N THR A 6 10.25 -19.17 -5.57
CA THR A 6 10.56 -18.04 -6.46
C THR A 6 9.72 -18.11 -7.73
N LYS A 7 9.28 -16.95 -8.22
CA LYS A 7 8.58 -16.78 -9.51
C LYS A 7 9.21 -15.60 -10.26
N GLY A 8 9.54 -15.79 -11.53
CA GLY A 8 10.07 -14.76 -12.41
C GLY A 8 8.95 -14.03 -13.18
N VAL A 9 9.20 -12.78 -13.56
CA VAL A 9 8.31 -11.96 -14.39
C VAL A 9 9.14 -11.39 -15.54
N SER A 10 8.66 -11.53 -16.77
CA SER A 10 9.31 -11.04 -17.99
C SER A 10 8.56 -9.82 -18.54
N PHE A 11 9.30 -8.84 -19.06
CA PHE A 11 8.75 -7.67 -19.72
C PHE A 11 9.17 -7.65 -21.19
N ASN A 12 8.22 -7.40 -22.08
CA ASN A 12 8.54 -7.12 -23.47
C ASN A 12 9.02 -5.66 -23.62
N VAL A 13 10.33 -5.46 -23.74
CA VAL A 13 10.90 -4.11 -23.87
C VAL A 13 10.69 -3.45 -25.25
N VAL A 14 10.20 -4.20 -26.24
CA VAL A 14 9.79 -3.67 -27.55
C VAL A 14 8.46 -2.93 -27.43
N ASP A 15 7.58 -3.38 -26.53
CA ASP A 15 6.33 -2.69 -26.22
C ASP A 15 6.62 -1.47 -25.31
N PRO A 16 6.31 -0.23 -25.74
CA PRO A 16 6.59 0.97 -24.96
C PRO A 16 5.94 0.97 -23.57
N PHE A 17 4.78 0.31 -23.41
CA PHE A 17 4.08 0.24 -22.13
C PHE A 17 4.82 -0.66 -21.14
N GLN A 18 5.14 -1.88 -21.54
CA GLN A 18 5.92 -2.80 -20.72
C GLN A 18 7.34 -2.30 -20.45
N LYS A 19 7.98 -1.61 -21.40
CA LYS A 19 9.26 -0.95 -21.17
C LYS A 19 9.17 0.08 -20.05
N ARG A 20 8.16 0.96 -20.07
CA ARG A 20 7.94 1.95 -19.00
C ARG A 20 7.69 1.30 -17.65
N LEU A 21 6.94 0.19 -17.63
CA LEU A 21 6.66 -0.56 -16.41
C LEU A 21 7.93 -1.16 -15.82
N PHE A 22 8.77 -1.78 -16.67
CA PHE A 22 10.07 -2.30 -16.28
C PHE A 22 10.98 -1.18 -15.74
N ASP A 23 11.15 -0.10 -16.50
CA ASP A 23 12.00 1.04 -16.11
C ASP A 23 11.53 1.64 -14.77
N HIS A 24 10.22 1.74 -14.54
CA HIS A 24 9.66 2.23 -13.29
C HIS A 24 10.00 1.31 -12.12
N ALA A 25 9.72 0.01 -12.27
CA ALA A 25 9.93 -0.98 -11.21
C ALA A 25 11.42 -1.23 -10.91
N ALA A 26 12.28 -1.13 -11.93
CA ALA A 26 13.73 -1.32 -11.82
C ALA A 26 14.45 -0.23 -11.01
N ARG A 27 13.82 0.95 -10.80
CA ARG A 27 14.37 2.01 -9.94
C ARG A 27 14.39 1.63 -8.45
N HIS A 28 13.63 0.61 -8.05
CA HIS A 28 13.61 0.13 -6.67
C HIS A 28 14.75 -0.86 -6.42
N THR A 29 15.49 -0.66 -5.34
CA THR A 29 16.62 -1.54 -4.94
C THR A 29 16.22 -3.01 -4.78
N ASN A 30 14.96 -3.27 -4.39
CA ASN A 30 14.40 -4.61 -4.31
C ASN A 30 13.15 -4.74 -5.18
N PHE A 31 13.36 -5.10 -6.44
CA PHE A 31 12.31 -5.33 -7.42
C PHE A 31 11.23 -6.29 -6.90
N SER A 32 11.62 -7.44 -6.33
CA SER A 32 10.67 -8.44 -5.85
C SER A 32 9.85 -7.94 -4.65
N ALA A 33 10.40 -7.09 -3.79
CA ALA A 33 9.64 -6.48 -2.70
C ALA A 33 8.61 -5.48 -3.24
N TYR A 34 8.99 -4.67 -4.22
CA TYR A 34 8.08 -3.73 -4.87
C TYR A 34 6.93 -4.44 -5.60
N VAL A 35 7.22 -5.48 -6.38
CA VAL A 35 6.16 -6.25 -7.07
C VAL A 35 5.22 -6.90 -6.05
N LYS A 36 5.74 -7.41 -4.92
CA LYS A 36 4.90 -7.95 -3.85
C LYS A 36 3.99 -6.89 -3.22
N SER A 37 4.45 -5.66 -3.01
CA SER A 37 3.59 -4.61 -2.45
C SER A 37 2.49 -4.18 -3.42
N LEU A 38 2.75 -4.20 -4.72
CA LEU A 38 1.71 -3.97 -5.74
C LEU A 38 0.64 -5.07 -5.72
N ILE A 39 1.06 -6.34 -5.67
CA ILE A 39 0.14 -7.48 -5.58
C ILE A 39 -0.64 -7.42 -4.26
N GLN A 40 0.02 -7.08 -3.16
CA GLN A 40 -0.64 -6.96 -1.86
C GLN A 40 -1.69 -5.85 -1.86
N ARG A 41 -1.39 -4.67 -2.43
CA ARG A 41 -2.35 -3.57 -2.59
C ARG A 41 -3.57 -3.99 -3.44
N ASP A 42 -3.33 -4.78 -4.48
CA ASP A 42 -4.40 -5.33 -5.32
C ASP A 42 -5.26 -6.33 -4.54
N MET A 43 -4.64 -7.25 -3.80
CA MET A 43 -5.32 -8.20 -2.92
C MET A 43 -6.16 -7.53 -1.83
N GLU A 44 -5.70 -6.40 -1.30
CA GLU A 44 -6.38 -5.62 -0.26
C GLU A 44 -7.55 -4.77 -0.81
N GLY A 45 -7.83 -4.85 -2.13
CA GLY A 45 -9.00 -4.22 -2.74
C GLY A 45 -8.73 -2.88 -3.42
N GLY A 46 -7.46 -2.45 -3.56
CA GLY A 46 -7.04 -1.38 -4.48
C GLY A 46 -7.60 0.02 -4.23
N THR A 47 -8.50 0.22 -3.28
CA THR A 47 -8.99 1.52 -2.86
C THR A 47 -7.99 2.13 -1.91
N GLY A 48 -7.27 3.15 -2.36
CA GLY A 48 -6.61 4.07 -1.45
C GLY A 48 -7.63 4.50 -0.40
N ASN A 49 -7.30 4.27 0.86
CA ASN A 49 -8.08 4.77 1.98
C ASN A 49 -8.11 6.29 1.87
N THR A 50 -9.07 6.83 1.11
CA THR A 50 -9.90 7.89 1.65
C THR A 50 -10.50 7.25 2.89
N SER A 51 -9.79 7.35 4.03
CA SER A 51 -10.41 7.18 5.32
C SER A 51 -11.59 8.14 5.27
N THR A 52 -12.80 7.61 5.07
CA THR A 52 -13.99 8.28 5.57
C THR A 52 -13.64 8.54 7.02
N ILE A 53 -13.39 9.81 7.34
CA ILE A 53 -13.28 10.25 8.71
C ILE A 53 -14.68 9.98 9.27
N ASP A 54 -14.90 8.76 9.75
CA ASP A 54 -15.96 8.46 10.69
C ASP A 54 -15.56 9.26 11.93
N THR A 55 -15.98 10.52 11.90
CA THR A 55 -15.98 11.41 13.03
C THR A 55 -17.01 10.83 13.99
N ALA A 56 -16.63 9.76 14.68
CA ALA A 56 -17.21 9.46 15.97
C ALA A 56 -16.75 10.58 16.90
N VAL A 57 -17.41 11.75 16.79
CA VAL A 57 -17.40 12.77 17.83
C VAL A 57 -17.96 12.05 19.05
N SER A 58 -17.08 11.54 19.91
CA SER A 58 -17.49 11.25 21.28
C SER A 58 -17.98 12.58 21.83
N PRO A 59 -19.24 12.69 22.30
CA PRO A 59 -19.68 13.92 22.94
C PRO A 59 -18.69 14.20 24.07
N ILE A 60 -18.04 15.36 24.01
CA ILE A 60 -17.18 15.85 25.09
C ILE A 60 -18.08 15.85 26.32
N THR A 61 -17.89 14.91 27.24
CA THR A 61 -18.65 14.92 28.49
C THR A 61 -18.12 16.08 29.33
N ASP A 62 -19.05 16.79 29.97
CA ASP A 62 -18.84 17.99 30.80
C ASP A 62 -17.84 17.80 31.97
N ASP A 63 -17.26 16.62 32.15
CA ASP A 63 -16.29 16.28 33.19
C ASP A 63 -14.95 17.04 33.03
N ILE A 64 -14.61 17.52 31.82
CA ILE A 64 -13.39 18.29 31.59
C ILE A 64 -13.51 19.73 32.14
N VAL A 65 -14.73 20.28 32.26
CA VAL A 65 -14.95 21.67 32.71
C VAL A 65 -14.91 21.79 34.23
N ARG A 66 -15.12 20.69 34.98
CA ARG A 66 -15.18 20.70 36.46
C ARG A 66 -13.89 20.28 37.17
N GLY A 67 -12.82 20.01 36.42
CA GLY A 67 -11.57 19.44 36.95
C GLY A 67 -10.39 20.40 37.10
N PHE A 68 -10.52 21.67 36.75
CA PHE A 68 -9.52 22.69 37.07
C PHE A 68 -10.10 23.65 38.10
N VAL A 69 -9.41 23.70 39.24
CA VAL A 69 -9.58 24.58 40.40
C VAL A 69 -10.01 26.00 40.03
#